data_AF-A0A7S3UGR2-F1
#
_entry.id   AF-A0A7S3UGR2-F1
#
_cell.length_a   1.000
_cell.length_b   1.000
_cell.length_c   1.000
_cell.angle_alpha   90.00
_cell.angle_beta   90.00
_cell.angle_gamma   90.00
#
_symmetry.space_group_name_H-M   'P 1'
#
loop_
_entity.id
_entity.type
_entity.pdbx_description
1 polymer ?
#
loop_
_entity_poly.entity_id
_entity_poly.type
_entity_poly.pdbx_seq_one_letter_code
_entity_poly.pdbx_strand_id
1 'polypeptide(L)'
;PSQRCAHRKRVIFLRHGESMWNVVFNKGFGPSFPVRLVKSCLKEMQLLPTNDSLFWDSPISPEGVQQSLKLLSWIEANKKTNKYARILAGDDQEHTSVMASSNLRRAVSTGMIALSARLMRNETSAGRKGAEHVYVMDALQEVT
;
A
#
# COMPACT_ATOMS: atom_id res chain seq x y z
N PRO A 1 12.33 -20.02 -39.23
CA PRO A 1 11.61 -18.89 -38.58
C PRO A 1 11.81 -18.91 -37.05
N SER A 2 12.72 -18.09 -36.55
CA SER A 2 12.93 -17.89 -35.11
C SER A 2 11.70 -17.20 -34.50
N GLN A 3 11.03 -17.86 -33.55
CA GLN A 3 9.96 -17.24 -32.75
C GLN A 3 10.56 -16.04 -32.02
N ARG A 4 10.17 -14.82 -32.41
CA ARG A 4 10.39 -13.63 -31.58
C ARG A 4 9.55 -13.78 -30.32
N CYS A 5 10.17 -14.28 -29.26
CA CYS A 5 9.53 -14.41 -27.96
C CYS A 5 9.22 -12.99 -27.45
N ALA A 6 7.97 -12.57 -27.49
CA ALA A 6 7.57 -11.23 -27.08
C ALA A 6 7.85 -11.05 -25.58
N HIS A 7 8.63 -10.04 -25.21
CA HIS A 7 8.96 -9.74 -23.83
C HIS A 7 7.70 -9.25 -23.08
N ARG A 8 7.18 -10.07 -22.16
CA ARG A 8 5.97 -9.75 -21.39
C ARG A 8 6.35 -9.08 -20.06
N LYS A 9 5.88 -7.85 -19.85
CA LYS A 9 5.94 -7.17 -18.54
C LYS A 9 4.64 -7.39 -17.79
N ARG A 10 4.73 -7.53 -16.47
CA ARG A 10 3.56 -7.68 -15.59
C ARG A 10 3.48 -6.49 -14.64
N VAL A 11 2.30 -5.92 -14.53
CA VAL A 11 1.96 -4.87 -13.57
C VAL A 11 0.97 -5.45 -12.58
N ILE A 12 1.23 -5.30 -11.28
CA ILE A 12 0.34 -5.73 -10.21
C ILE A 12 -0.13 -4.47 -9.49
N PHE A 13 -1.44 -4.22 -9.52
CA PHE A 13 -2.03 -3.08 -8.83
C PHE A 13 -2.40 -3.48 -7.40
N LEU A 14 -1.92 -2.69 -6.43
CA LEU A 14 -2.31 -2.79 -5.04
C LEU A 14 -3.05 -1.52 -4.65
N ARG A 15 -4.33 -1.65 -4.28
CA ARG A 15 -5.12 -0.53 -3.76
C ARG A 15 -4.76 -0.28 -2.29
N HIS A 16 -4.76 0.98 -1.88
CA HIS A 16 -4.62 1.34 -0.48
C HIS A 16 -5.75 0.73 0.39
N GLY A 17 -5.46 0.46 1.66
CA GLY A 17 -6.45 0.04 2.65
C GLY A 17 -7.40 1.17 3.05
N GLU A 18 -8.38 0.88 3.88
CA GLU A 18 -9.33 1.89 4.39
C GLU A 18 -8.57 3.09 4.99
N SER A 19 -8.95 4.30 4.57
CA SER A 19 -8.39 5.55 5.08
C SER A 19 -9.33 6.20 6.10
N MET A 20 -8.80 7.16 6.86
CA MET A 20 -9.62 7.98 7.75
C MET A 20 -10.75 8.73 7.00
N TRP A 21 -10.52 9.14 5.75
CA TRP A 21 -11.56 9.70 4.88
C TRP A 21 -12.71 8.69 4.67
N ASN A 22 -12.37 7.44 4.36
CA ASN A 22 -13.38 6.39 4.17
C ASN A 22 -14.18 6.11 5.44
N VAL A 23 -13.56 6.17 6.62
CA VAL A 23 -14.25 6.01 7.90
C VAL A 23 -15.32 7.08 8.10
N VAL A 24 -15.04 8.32 7.71
CA VAL A 24 -15.98 9.44 7.84
C VAL A 24 -17.13 9.29 6.83
N PHE A 25 -16.79 9.19 5.55
CA PHE A 25 -17.74 9.37 4.46
C PHE A 25 -18.29 8.07 3.85
N ASN A 26 -17.55 6.95 3.91
CA ASN A 26 -17.91 5.72 3.18
C ASN A 26 -18.53 4.62 4.07
N LYS A 27 -18.61 4.82 5.40
CA LYS A 27 -19.34 3.92 6.33
C LYS A 27 -20.85 4.21 6.40
N GLY A 28 -21.38 5.01 5.48
CA GLY A 28 -22.81 5.34 5.34
C GLY A 28 -23.29 6.52 6.21
N PHE A 29 -24.32 7.22 5.75
CA PHE A 29 -24.91 8.41 6.38
C PHE A 29 -25.91 8.09 7.50
N GLY A 30 -25.65 7.03 8.27
CA GLY A 30 -26.51 6.66 9.41
C GLY A 30 -26.42 7.63 10.59
N PRO A 31 -27.11 7.36 11.71
CA PRO A 31 -27.12 8.23 12.91
C PRO A 31 -25.74 8.50 13.51
N SER A 32 -24.76 7.63 13.25
CA SER A 32 -23.37 7.79 13.67
C SER A 32 -22.56 8.74 12.79
N PHE A 33 -23.06 9.15 11.62
CA PHE A 33 -22.35 10.03 10.68
C PHE A 33 -22.05 11.42 11.26
N PRO A 34 -23.01 12.17 11.85
CA PRO A 34 -22.70 13.47 12.46
C PRO A 34 -21.65 13.37 13.57
N VAL A 35 -21.71 12.30 14.38
CA VAL A 35 -20.72 12.05 15.44
C VAL A 35 -19.33 11.79 14.85
N ARG A 36 -19.23 11.00 13.77
CA ARG A 36 -17.94 10.76 13.07
C ARG A 36 -17.42 12.05 12.45
N LEU A 37 -18.28 12.83 11.81
CA LEU A 37 -17.91 14.09 11.17
C LEU A 37 -17.39 15.10 12.20
N VAL A 38 -18.12 15.36 13.28
CA VAL A 38 -17.69 16.29 14.34
C VAL A 38 -16.39 15.82 14.98
N LYS A 39 -16.24 14.52 15.28
CA LYS A 39 -14.97 13.98 15.81
C LYS A 39 -13.81 14.20 14.86
N SER A 40 -14.02 14.03 13.55
CA SER A 40 -12.97 14.26 12.55
C SER A 40 -12.64 15.74 12.39
N CYS A 41 -13.64 16.64 12.43
CA CYS A 41 -13.39 18.09 12.44
C CYS A 41 -12.61 18.53 13.69
N LEU A 42 -12.95 18.01 14.88
CA LEU A 42 -12.21 18.30 16.11
C LEU A 42 -10.76 17.82 16.04
N LYS A 43 -10.52 16.63 15.47
CA LYS A 43 -9.15 16.15 15.24
C LYS A 43 -8.41 16.98 14.19
N GLU A 44 -9.08 17.39 13.11
CA GLU A 44 -8.48 18.29 12.13
C GLU A 44 -8.09 19.63 12.77
N MET A 45 -8.93 20.18 13.65
CA MET A 45 -8.61 21.38 14.42
C MET A 45 -7.38 21.22 15.31
N GLN A 46 -7.19 20.03 15.90
CA GLN A 46 -5.98 19.71 16.68
C GLN A 46 -4.73 19.55 15.80
N LEU A 47 -4.91 19.22 14.52
CA LEU A 47 -3.85 19.06 13.53
C LEU A 47 -3.56 20.34 12.74
N LEU A 48 -4.38 21.39 12.84
CA LEU A 48 -4.09 22.71 12.25
C LEU A 48 -2.68 23.28 12.51
N PRO A 49 -2.06 23.12 13.71
CA PRO A 49 -0.69 23.57 13.93
C PRO A 49 0.37 22.65 13.31
N THR A 50 -0.01 21.52 12.71
CA THR A 50 0.89 20.58 12.02
C THR A 50 0.66 20.62 10.51
N ASN A 51 1.59 20.05 9.74
CA ASN A 51 1.41 19.84 8.29
C ASN A 51 0.58 18.57 7.98
N ASP A 52 -0.23 18.11 8.94
CA ASP A 52 -1.02 16.89 8.82
C ASP A 52 -2.49 17.24 8.56
N SER A 53 -3.15 16.51 7.66
CA SER A 53 -4.58 16.63 7.40
C SER A 53 -5.24 15.26 7.32
N LEU A 54 -6.35 15.09 8.03
CA LEU A 54 -7.21 13.92 7.92
C LEU A 54 -8.04 13.92 6.64
N PHE A 55 -8.23 15.09 6.02
CA PHE A 55 -9.11 15.26 4.88
C PHE A 55 -8.38 15.32 3.55
N TRP A 56 -7.28 16.09 3.46
CA TRP A 56 -6.55 16.28 2.20
C TRP A 56 -5.67 15.10 1.84
N ASP A 57 -4.83 14.66 2.77
CA ASP A 57 -3.96 13.48 2.60
C ASP A 57 -4.25 12.47 3.71
N SER A 58 -5.50 11.96 3.73
CA SER A 58 -5.99 11.16 4.84
C SER A 58 -5.08 9.95 5.14
N PRO A 59 -4.64 9.73 6.39
CA PRO A 59 -3.85 8.57 6.75
C PRO A 59 -4.69 7.29 6.68
N ILE A 60 -4.01 6.14 6.69
CA ILE A 60 -4.65 4.83 6.78
C ILE A 60 -5.39 4.69 8.13
N SER A 61 -6.59 4.10 8.12
CA SER A 61 -7.34 3.83 9.35
C SER A 61 -6.78 2.59 10.08
N PRO A 62 -7.12 2.38 11.36
CA PRO A 62 -6.77 1.14 12.07
C PRO A 62 -7.24 -0.12 11.33
N GLU A 63 -8.43 -0.07 10.72
CA GLU A 63 -8.94 -1.15 9.88
C GLU A 63 -8.12 -1.32 8.59
N GLY A 64 -7.69 -0.23 7.95
CA GLY A 64 -6.78 -0.27 6.81
C GLY A 64 -5.42 -0.88 7.16
N VAL A 65 -4.89 -0.62 8.36
CA VAL A 65 -3.70 -1.29 8.89
C VAL A 65 -3.95 -2.79 9.01
N GLN A 66 -5.08 -3.21 9.59
CA GLN A 66 -5.42 -4.63 9.68
C GLN A 66 -5.59 -5.29 8.31
N GLN A 67 -6.17 -4.60 7.32
CA GLN A 67 -6.26 -5.10 5.94
C GLN A 67 -4.86 -5.32 5.35
N SER A 68 -3.95 -4.38 5.57
CA SER A 68 -2.56 -4.46 5.09
C SER A 68 -1.79 -5.60 5.78
N LEU A 69 -1.99 -5.79 7.08
CA LEU A 69 -1.42 -6.92 7.83
C LEU A 69 -1.97 -8.28 7.37
N LYS A 70 -3.28 -8.37 7.10
CA LYS A 70 -3.89 -9.59 6.54
C LYS A 70 -3.29 -9.93 5.18
N LEU A 71 -3.03 -8.93 4.34
CA LEU A 71 -2.36 -9.13 3.06
C LEU A 71 -0.93 -9.64 3.24
N LEU A 72 -0.15 -9.06 4.16
CA LEU A 72 1.18 -9.55 4.52
C LEU A 72 1.14 -11.04 4.94
N SER A 73 0.26 -11.39 5.87
CA SER A 73 0.10 -12.78 6.34
C SER A 73 -0.28 -13.72 5.20
N TRP A 74 -1.17 -13.29 4.29
CA TRP A 74 -1.54 -14.06 3.11
C TRP A 74 -0.36 -14.25 2.16
N ILE A 75 0.44 -13.21 1.89
CA ILE A 75 1.64 -13.30 1.05
C ILE A 75 2.62 -14.33 1.63
N GLU A 76 2.94 -14.21 2.91
CA GLU A 76 3.90 -15.10 3.58
C GLU A 76 3.42 -16.56 3.62
N ALA A 77 2.13 -16.80 3.85
CA ALA A 77 1.55 -18.13 3.84
C ALA A 77 1.54 -18.77 2.43
N ASN A 78 1.40 -17.96 1.37
CA ASN A 78 1.16 -18.45 0.02
C ASN A 78 2.36 -18.29 -0.93
N LYS A 79 3.49 -17.73 -0.50
CA LYS A 79 4.66 -17.48 -1.37
C LYS A 79 5.25 -18.72 -2.05
N LYS A 80 5.05 -19.92 -1.49
CA LYS A 80 5.50 -21.19 -2.06
C LYS A 80 4.53 -21.79 -3.08
N THR A 81 3.23 -21.54 -2.91
CA THR A 81 2.15 -22.19 -3.68
C THR A 81 1.55 -21.28 -4.75
N ASN A 82 1.54 -19.97 -4.51
CA ASN A 82 0.92 -18.98 -5.37
C ASN A 82 1.96 -18.08 -6.05
N LYS A 83 1.95 -18.08 -7.40
CA LYS A 83 2.87 -17.26 -8.21
C LYS A 83 2.80 -15.76 -7.87
N TYR A 84 1.62 -15.22 -7.61
CA TYR A 84 1.46 -13.79 -7.28
C TYR A 84 1.99 -13.46 -5.90
N ALA A 85 1.73 -14.32 -4.91
CA ALA A 85 2.31 -14.17 -3.58
C ALA A 85 3.84 -14.22 -3.63
N ARG A 86 4.41 -15.12 -4.44
CA ARG A 86 5.88 -15.19 -4.66
C ARG A 86 6.46 -13.92 -5.25
N ILE A 87 5.79 -13.34 -6.26
CA ILE A 87 6.20 -12.07 -6.87
C ILE A 87 6.11 -10.91 -5.86
N LEU A 88 5.01 -10.84 -5.12
CA LEU A 88 4.79 -9.80 -4.10
C LEU A 88 5.78 -9.92 -2.93
N ALA A 89 6.15 -11.15 -2.54
CA ALA A 89 7.20 -11.43 -1.55
C ALA A 89 8.61 -11.13 -2.08
N GLY A 90 8.78 -10.87 -3.38
CA GLY A 90 10.10 -10.67 -3.99
C GLY A 90 10.91 -11.97 -4.09
N ASP A 91 10.29 -13.14 -3.99
CA ASP A 91 10.97 -14.45 -4.03
C ASP A 91 11.11 -15.02 -5.46
N ASP A 92 10.62 -14.30 -6.47
CA ASP A 92 10.74 -14.72 -7.86
C ASP A 92 12.18 -14.52 -8.36
N GLN A 93 12.90 -15.61 -8.64
CA GLN A 93 14.29 -15.54 -9.14
C GLN A 93 14.37 -15.33 -10.66
N GLU A 94 13.28 -15.59 -11.38
CA GLU A 94 13.20 -15.46 -12.84
C GLU A 94 13.06 -14.01 -13.30
N HIS A 95 12.53 -13.13 -12.45
CA HIS A 95 12.17 -11.78 -12.82
C HIS A 95 12.62 -10.75 -11.77
N THR A 96 13.01 -9.57 -12.24
CA THR A 96 13.16 -8.38 -11.41
C THR A 96 11.81 -7.67 -11.31
N SER A 97 11.52 -7.10 -10.14
CA SER A 97 10.32 -6.29 -9.93
C SER A 97 10.67 -5.00 -9.23
N VAL A 98 9.94 -3.95 -9.57
CA VAL A 98 10.07 -2.62 -9.00
C VAL A 98 8.76 -2.29 -8.29
N MET A 99 8.86 -1.65 -7.14
CA MET A 99 7.70 -1.16 -6.39
C MET A 99 7.52 0.33 -6.62
N ALA A 100 6.31 0.73 -6.99
CA ALA A 100 5.94 2.13 -7.10
C ALA A 100 4.67 2.38 -6.29
N SER A 101 4.60 3.54 -5.64
CA SER A 101 3.46 3.99 -4.86
C SER A 101 3.07 5.40 -5.28
N SER A 102 1.78 5.73 -5.13
CA SER A 102 1.34 7.12 -5.07
C SER A 102 2.01 7.86 -3.90
N ASN A 103 2.11 9.18 -4.03
CA ASN A 103 2.53 10.11 -2.98
C ASN A 103 1.54 10.21 -1.79
N LEU A 104 0.33 9.67 -1.91
CA LEU A 104 -0.68 9.68 -0.86
C LEU A 104 -0.25 8.81 0.33
N ARG A 105 -0.35 9.34 1.55
CA ARG A 105 0.11 8.65 2.78
C ARG A 105 -0.54 7.28 2.95
N ARG A 106 -1.84 7.17 2.68
CA ARG A 106 -2.56 5.88 2.74
C ARG A 106 -1.97 4.83 1.79
N ALA A 107 -1.56 5.21 0.59
CA ALA A 107 -1.00 4.28 -0.40
C ALA A 107 0.38 3.81 0.03
N VAL A 108 1.24 4.76 0.45
CA VAL A 108 2.58 4.45 0.98
C VAL A 108 2.46 3.54 2.20
N SER A 109 1.62 3.88 3.19
CA SER A 109 1.44 3.07 4.40
C SER A 109 0.96 1.65 4.09
N THR A 110 -0.02 1.48 3.20
CA THR A 110 -0.48 0.15 2.80
C THR A 110 0.63 -0.67 2.15
N GLY A 111 1.37 -0.09 1.20
CA GLY A 111 2.49 -0.77 0.55
C GLY A 111 3.59 -1.17 1.53
N MET A 112 4.00 -0.24 2.40
CA MET A 112 5.04 -0.47 3.41
C MET A 112 4.66 -1.56 4.41
N ILE A 113 3.40 -1.60 4.87
CA ILE A 113 2.94 -2.62 5.82
C ILE A 113 2.81 -3.98 5.11
N ALA A 114 2.10 -4.02 3.98
CA ALA A 114 1.79 -5.27 3.27
C ALA A 114 3.03 -5.95 2.70
N LEU A 115 4.04 -5.18 2.30
CA LEU A 115 5.28 -5.66 1.68
C LEU A 115 6.49 -5.56 2.61
N SER A 116 6.26 -5.30 3.91
CA SER A 116 7.32 -5.14 4.93
C SER A 116 8.30 -6.31 4.95
N ALA A 117 7.83 -7.57 4.90
CA ALA A 117 8.69 -8.75 4.90
C ALA A 117 9.64 -8.83 3.69
N ARG A 118 9.30 -8.15 2.59
CA ARG A 118 10.15 -8.03 1.41
C ARG A 118 11.12 -6.86 1.57
N LEU A 119 10.61 -5.70 1.98
CA LEU A 119 11.38 -4.45 2.16
C LEU A 119 12.44 -4.53 3.27
N MET A 120 12.17 -5.29 4.33
CA MET A 120 13.08 -5.46 5.47
C MET A 120 14.16 -6.52 5.23
N ARG A 121 14.23 -7.12 4.03
CA ARG A 121 15.30 -8.07 3.72
C ARG A 121 16.61 -7.32 3.54
N ASN A 122 17.51 -7.53 4.49
CA ASN A 122 18.87 -7.01 4.41
C ASN A 122 19.60 -7.63 3.20
N GLU A 123 20.49 -6.83 2.60
CA GLU A 123 21.29 -7.17 1.42
C GLU A 123 22.10 -8.47 1.56
N THR A 124 22.31 -8.94 2.79
CA THR A 124 23.19 -10.05 3.16
C THR A 124 22.64 -11.46 2.90
N SER A 125 21.32 -11.66 2.71
CA SER A 125 20.74 -13.02 2.77
C SER A 125 20.36 -13.67 1.43
N ALA A 126 20.38 -12.96 0.29
CA ALA A 126 19.67 -13.47 -0.90
C ALA A 126 20.34 -13.24 -2.27
N GLY A 127 21.64 -12.95 -2.35
CA GLY A 127 22.35 -12.83 -3.64
C GLY A 127 21.84 -11.73 -4.58
N ARG A 128 20.84 -10.94 -4.17
CA ARG A 128 20.35 -9.74 -4.84
C ARG A 128 21.22 -8.55 -4.43
N LYS A 129 21.88 -7.94 -5.41
CA LYS A 129 22.64 -6.70 -5.23
C LYS A 129 21.67 -5.52 -5.04
N GLY A 130 21.55 -5.04 -3.81
CA GLY A 130 20.98 -3.72 -3.49
C GLY A 130 19.72 -3.75 -2.63
N ALA A 131 19.63 -2.77 -1.72
CA ALA A 131 18.43 -2.43 -0.97
C ALA A 131 17.23 -2.24 -1.90
N GLU A 132 16.07 -2.72 -1.47
CA GLU A 132 14.84 -2.48 -2.23
C GLU A 132 14.36 -1.04 -2.05
N HIS A 133 14.03 -0.40 -3.18
CA HIS A 133 13.51 0.95 -3.20
C HIS A 133 12.03 0.97 -3.59
N VAL A 134 11.26 1.83 -2.92
CA VAL A 134 9.89 2.17 -3.31
C VAL A 134 9.92 3.51 -4.03
N TYR A 135 9.54 3.53 -5.30
CA TYR A 135 9.45 4.75 -6.08
C TYR A 135 8.13 5.45 -5.78
N VAL A 136 8.20 6.65 -5.22
CA VAL A 136 7.00 7.47 -5.00
C VAL A 136 6.76 8.31 -6.27
N MET A 137 5.56 8.22 -6.83
CA MET A 137 5.23 8.83 -8.12
C MET A 137 3.89 9.57 -8.03
N ASP A 138 3.89 10.87 -8.33
CA ASP A 138 2.67 11.69 -8.38
C ASP A 138 1.72 11.24 -9.49
N ALA A 139 2.26 10.66 -10.57
CA ALA A 139 1.47 10.11 -11.68
C ALA A 139 0.56 8.92 -11.27
N LEU A 140 0.76 8.35 -10.08
CA LEU A 140 -0.08 7.28 -9.52
C LEU A 140 -1.15 7.81 -8.55
N GLN A 141 -1.19 9.13 -8.31
CA GLN A 141 -2.21 9.77 -7.48
C GLN A 141 -3.60 9.62 -8.12
N GLU A 142 -4.61 9.46 -7.28
CA GLU A 142 -6.01 9.41 -7.72
C GLU A 142 -6.39 10.72 -8.41
N VAL A 143 -7.18 10.62 -9.49
CA VAL A 143 -7.78 11.80 -10.12
C VAL A 143 -8.79 12.36 -9.12
N THR A 144 -8.55 13.62 -8.72
CA THR A 144 -9.42 14.39 -7.82
C THR A 144 -10.54 15.06 -8.60
#